data_AF-Q9EZJ6-F1
#
_entry.id   AF-Q9EZJ6-F1
#
_cell.length_a   1.000
_cell.length_b   1.000
_cell.length_c   1.000
_cell.angle_alpha   90.00
_cell.angle_beta   90.00
_cell.angle_gamma   90.00
#
_symmetry.space_group_name_H-M   'P 1'
#
loop_
_entity.id
_entity.type
_entity.pdbx_description
1 polymer ?
#
loop_
_entity_poly.entity_id
_entity_poly.type
_entity_poly.pdbx_seq_one_letter_code
_entity_poly.pdbx_strand_id
1 'polypeptide(L)' 'MRYLHTMVRIRDIDESLDFYVNKLGLEEIRRIENEKGRFTLICA' A
#
# COMPACT_ATOMS: atom_id res chain seq x y z
N MET A 1 -9.77 -19.10 10.97
CA MET A 1 -8.64 -18.18 10.76
C MET A 1 -9.00 -17.22 9.64
N ARG A 2 -8.77 -15.91 9.79
CA ARG A 2 -8.98 -14.90 8.72
C ARG A 2 -7.63 -14.29 8.37
N TYR A 3 -7.29 -14.28 7.08
CA TYR A 3 -6.17 -13.50 6.58
C TYR A 3 -6.61 -12.03 6.54
N LEU A 4 -5.97 -11.19 7.34
CA LEU A 4 -6.36 -9.79 7.51
C LEU A 4 -5.65 -8.89 6.50
N HIS A 5 -4.34 -9.09 6.30
CA HIS A 5 -3.52 -8.21 5.47
C HIS A 5 -2.39 -9.01 4.78
N THR A 6 -2.15 -8.73 3.51
CA THR A 6 -0.99 -9.23 2.76
C THR A 6 -0.05 -8.05 2.51
N MET A 7 1.16 -8.11 3.07
CA MET A 7 2.18 -7.09 2.81
C MET A 7 2.96 -7.42 1.53
N VAL A 8 2.93 -6.50 0.57
CA VAL A 8 3.73 -6.56 -0.66
C VAL A 8 4.72 -5.40 -0.64
N ARG A 9 6.00 -5.70 -0.87
CA ARG A 9 7.02 -4.66 -1.04
C ARG A 9 7.00 -4.18 -2.48
N ILE A 10 6.84 -2.88 -2.65
CA ILE A 10 6.77 -2.20 -3.94
C ILE A 10 7.98 -1.29 -4.10
N ARG A 11 8.40 -1.09 -5.35
CA ARG A 11 9.51 -0.20 -5.70
C ARG A 11 9.05 1.23 -5.90
N ASP A 12 7.87 1.41 -6.50
CA ASP A 12 7.28 2.70 -6.83
C ASP A 12 5.87 2.80 -6.22
N ILE A 13 5.63 3.85 -5.45
CA ILE A 13 4.37 4.05 -4.72
C ILE A 13 3.28 4.56 -5.66
N ASP A 14 3.60 5.45 -6.59
CA ASP A 14 2.63 6.09 -7.47
C ASP A 14 2.09 5.08 -8.49
N GLU A 15 2.97 4.27 -9.09
CA GLU A 15 2.56 3.20 -10.01
C GLU A 15 1.71 2.13 -9.29
N SER A 16 2.06 1.81 -8.05
CA SER A 16 1.30 0.85 -7.25
C SER A 16 -0.07 1.40 -6.85
N LEU A 17 -0.17 2.67 -6.48
CA LEU A 17 -1.44 3.32 -6.17
C LEU A 17 -2.35 3.37 -7.39
N ASP A 18 -1.84 3.68 -8.59
CA ASP A 18 -2.65 3.61 -9.81
C ASP A 18 -3.18 2.19 -10.06
N PHE A 19 -2.32 1.18 -9.87
CA PHE A 19 -2.72 -0.21 -10.05
C PHE A 19 -3.78 -0.65 -9.03
N TYR A 20 -3.56 -0.42 -7.74
CA TYR A 20 -4.48 -0.85 -6.69
C TYR A 20 -5.77 -0.02 -6.69
N VAL A 21 -5.69 1.30 -6.85
CA VAL A 21 -6.86 2.18 -6.79
C VAL A 21 -7.59 2.28 -8.12
N ASN A 22 -6.90 2.64 -9.20
CA ASN A 22 -7.57 2.91 -10.47
C ASN A 22 -7.83 1.63 -11.30
N LYS A 23 -6.94 0.63 -11.25
CA LYS A 23 -7.11 -0.61 -12.03
C LYS A 23 -7.88 -1.69 -11.28
N LEU A 24 -7.62 -1.85 -9.99
CA LEU A 24 -8.26 -2.85 -9.14
C LEU A 24 -9.48 -2.33 -8.37
N GLY A 25 -9.64 -1.01 -8.26
CA GLY A 25 -10.78 -0.39 -7.56
C GLY A 25 -10.70 -0.49 -6.04
N LEU A 26 -9.50 -0.66 -5.48
CA LEU A 26 -9.25 -0.66 -4.03
C LEU A 26 -9.15 0.78 -3.53
N GLU A 27 -9.35 1.00 -2.23
CA GLU A 27 -9.31 2.34 -1.65
C GLU A 27 -8.22 2.40 -0.58
N GLU A 28 -7.41 3.45 -0.59
CA GLU A 28 -6.38 3.63 0.45
C GLU A 28 -7.04 3.79 1.83
N ILE A 29 -6.90 2.77 2.67
CA ILE A 29 -7.49 2.72 4.02
C ILE A 29 -6.55 3.38 5.03
N ARG A 30 -5.25 3.16 4.87
CA ARG A 30 -4.25 3.60 5.86
C ARG A 30 -2.88 3.81 5.24
N ARG A 31 -2.27 4.96 5.54
CA ARG A 31 -0.88 5.31 5.21
C ARG A 31 -0.08 5.56 6.48
N ILE A 32 1.11 4.95 6.54
CA ILE A 32 2.08 5.15 7.61
C ILE A 32 3.41 5.49 6.94
N GLU A 33 3.85 6.74 7.11
CA GLU A 33 5.15 7.21 6.65
C GLU A 33 6.14 7.14 7.81
N ASN A 34 7.26 6.47 7.61
CA ASN A 34 8.29 6.35 8.62
C ASN A 34 9.62 6.89 8.10
N GLU A 35 9.87 8.17 8.35
CA GLU A 35 11.06 8.90 7.88
C GLU A 35 12.37 8.31 8.42
N LYS A 36 12.36 7.79 9.65
CA LYS A 36 13.53 7.11 10.25
C LYS A 36 13.87 5.79 9.55
N GLY A 37 12.85 5.06 9.10
CA GLY A 37 13.00 3.78 8.40
C GLY A 37 13.10 3.92 6.88
N ARG A 38 12.85 5.11 6.33
CA ARG A 38 12.74 5.39 4.88
C ARG A 38 11.79 4.43 4.17
N PHE A 39 10.66 4.12 4.80
CA PHE A 39 9.61 3.30 4.21
C PHE A 39 8.24 3.92 4.43
N THR A 40 7.35 3.68 3.47
CA THR A 40 5.95 4.05 3.52
C THR A 40 5.12 2.79 3.42
N LEU A 41 4.28 2.56 4.41
CA LEU A 41 3.32 1.46 4.42
C LEU A 41 1.96 2.00 3.99
N ILE A 42 1.41 1.39 2.95
CA ILE A 42 0.10 1.74 2.41
C ILE A 42 -0.74 0.47 2.42
N CYS A 43 -1.87 0.53 3.11
CA CYS A 43 -2.92 -0.49 3.04
C CYS A 43 -4.01 0.05 2.12
N ALA A 44 -4.06 -0.50 0.91
CA ALA A 44 -5.17 -0.38 -0.04
C ALA A 44 -6.07 -1.61 0.06
#